data_AF-A0A1E4TFV8-F1
#
_entry.id   AF-A0A1E4TFV8-F1
#
_cell.length_a   1.000
_cell.length_b   1.000
_cell.length_c   1.000
_cell.angle_alpha   90.00
_cell.angle_beta   90.00
_cell.angle_gamma   90.00
#
_symmetry.space_group_name_H-M   'P 1'
#
loop_
_entity.id
_entity.type
_entity.pdbx_description
1 polymer ?
#
loop_
_entity_poly.entity_id
_entity_poly.type
_entity_poly.pdbx_seq_one_letter_code
_entity_poly.pdbx_strand_id
1 'polypeptide(L)'
;MSQQKEILDIFRILENHEVAKLVLNAPRCETRGRAISVSGKVAKELYQGLSEFEQDLYDVSSAMISEEPVDSDIYWKIDNFYNYAHYVIASSIVPKRGIEWNPLDEEPEPLPSDMNELFKEDLVDMSGRKGFSQSLVTIGKNGPLFSSILKRSKLDTRDISDPPPFSRTSVLPTFSNASTETMIEYVAGPVFAPPPNPNPYGHPLNMRVPTGQWMKRDVYSSFAPTSDETMAIYESDTVASVWYESIGLPKMLKKLERSETRSTEPDQATDGLKNEQSAGKDDEVLPDADQPAKIEQSNDTESAHLNGNSAHAVSVNGISNGLGEMNPEQSIEIDEELLMQWSPEMVVEEDEDFDPEHTASLQEISQMLLDLEKEQFERFQTKSPISKRELKLAIQIKHSLLKMIDTVPPGELRDGISTLIPIVQTSVNGTVPIAKPAYTQRPIGRPRRK
;
A
#
# COMPACT_ATOMS: atom_id res chain seq x y z
N MET A 1 39.74 15.16 -5.04
CA MET A 1 40.11 13.97 -5.84
C MET A 1 40.59 14.43 -7.21
N SER A 2 41.58 13.79 -7.83
CA SER A 2 42.04 14.18 -9.18
C SER A 2 40.92 13.96 -10.19
N GLN A 3 40.61 14.96 -11.02
CA GLN A 3 39.56 14.87 -12.05
C GLN A 3 39.78 13.68 -13.00
N GLN A 4 41.03 13.29 -13.21
CA GLN A 4 41.39 12.10 -14.00
C GLN A 4 40.91 10.79 -13.36
N LYS A 5 40.91 10.70 -12.03
CA LYS A 5 40.37 9.53 -11.33
C LYS A 5 38.86 9.43 -11.53
N GLU A 6 38.16 10.56 -11.50
CA GLU A 6 36.71 10.60 -11.74
C GLU A 6 36.37 10.19 -13.18
N ILE A 7 37.12 10.68 -14.17
CA ILE A 7 36.97 10.27 -15.58
C ILE A 7 37.23 8.77 -15.74
N LEU A 8 38.24 8.23 -15.07
CA LEU A 8 38.58 6.81 -15.13
C LEU A 8 37.51 5.93 -14.48
N ASP A 9 36.94 6.35 -13.35
CA ASP A 9 35.85 5.65 -12.68
C ASP A 9 34.57 5.68 -13.54
N ILE A 10 34.24 6.83 -14.15
CA ILE A 10 33.11 6.93 -15.11
C ILE A 10 33.37 6.04 -16.32
N PHE A 11 34.56 6.08 -16.90
CA PHE A 11 34.92 5.25 -18.05
C PHE A 11 34.73 3.75 -17.76
N ARG A 12 35.14 3.28 -16.57
CA ARG A 12 34.92 1.89 -16.14
C ARG A 12 33.44 1.53 -16.02
N ILE A 13 32.60 2.46 -15.56
CA ILE A 13 31.15 2.27 -15.51
C ILE A 13 30.59 2.14 -16.93
N LEU A 14 31.02 3.03 -17.84
CA LEU A 14 30.56 3.02 -19.23
C LEU A 14 31.01 1.77 -19.99
N GLU A 15 32.22 1.24 -19.73
CA GLU A 15 32.76 0.05 -20.41
C GLU A 15 31.90 -1.21 -20.21
N ASN A 16 31.14 -1.27 -19.12
CA ASN A 16 30.24 -2.39 -18.83
C ASN A 16 28.97 -2.39 -19.71
N HIS A 17 28.68 -1.31 -20.43
CA HIS A 17 27.54 -1.24 -21.33
C HIS A 17 27.79 -2.02 -22.63
N GLU A 18 26.79 -2.72 -23.16
CA GLU A 18 26.95 -3.66 -24.30
C GLU A 18 27.61 -3.04 -25.54
N VAL A 19 27.34 -1.76 -25.78
CA VAL A 19 27.72 -1.00 -26.99
C VAL A 19 28.98 -0.16 -26.74
N ALA A 20 29.47 -0.12 -25.51
CA ALA A 20 30.58 0.73 -25.11
C ALA A 20 31.84 0.45 -25.93
N LYS A 21 32.13 -0.82 -26.23
CA LYS A 21 33.28 -1.21 -27.05
C LYS A 21 33.21 -0.67 -28.47
N LEU A 22 32.02 -0.45 -29.00
CA LEU A 22 31.80 0.05 -30.35
C LEU A 22 32.00 1.58 -30.39
N VAL A 23 31.40 2.29 -29.43
CA VAL A 23 31.50 3.77 -29.35
C VAL A 23 32.87 4.21 -28.84
N LEU A 24 33.35 3.64 -27.73
CA LEU A 24 34.59 4.08 -27.07
C LEU A 24 35.86 3.75 -27.87
N ASN A 25 35.82 2.77 -28.77
CA ASN A 25 36.96 2.40 -29.63
C ASN A 25 36.88 2.99 -31.04
N ALA A 26 35.82 3.72 -31.38
CA ALA A 26 35.72 4.38 -32.68
C ALA A 26 36.84 5.43 -32.82
N PRO A 27 37.67 5.38 -33.87
CA PRO A 27 38.77 6.33 -34.08
C PRO A 27 38.21 7.63 -34.68
N ARG A 28 37.51 8.42 -33.88
CA ARG A 28 36.86 9.67 -34.35
C ARG A 28 37.22 10.90 -33.54
N CYS A 29 37.92 10.76 -32.42
CA CYS A 29 38.37 11.93 -31.67
C CYS A 29 39.68 12.44 -32.29
N GLU A 30 39.70 13.69 -32.73
CA GLU A 30 40.92 14.29 -33.24
C GLU A 30 41.80 14.78 -32.09
N THR A 31 43.10 14.43 -32.14
CA THR A 31 44.10 15.08 -31.30
C THR A 31 45.38 15.20 -32.10
N ARG A 32 45.81 16.45 -32.35
CA ARG A 32 47.04 16.75 -33.11
C ARG A 32 47.05 16.07 -34.51
N GLY A 33 45.90 16.06 -35.20
CA GLY A 33 45.77 15.55 -36.57
C GLY A 33 45.83 14.02 -36.72
N ARG A 34 45.69 13.26 -35.61
CA ARG A 34 45.49 11.81 -35.65
C ARG A 34 44.14 11.45 -35.03
N ALA A 35 43.41 10.55 -35.69
CA ALA A 35 42.22 9.94 -35.16
C ALA A 35 42.61 8.98 -34.01
N ILE A 36 42.20 9.31 -32.80
CA ILE A 36 42.39 8.50 -31.60
C ILE A 36 41.00 8.13 -31.06
N SER A 37 40.85 6.96 -30.48
CA SER A 37 39.60 6.57 -29.82
C SER A 37 39.46 7.24 -28.45
N VAL A 38 38.24 7.37 -27.94
CA VAL A 38 37.97 7.83 -26.57
C VAL A 38 38.76 6.99 -25.56
N SER A 39 38.75 5.66 -25.72
CA SER A 39 39.54 4.74 -24.90
C SER A 39 41.04 5.04 -24.94
N GLY A 40 41.57 5.40 -26.11
CA GLY A 40 42.97 5.77 -26.30
C GLY A 40 43.33 7.13 -25.68
N LYS A 41 42.39 8.07 -25.62
CA LYS A 41 42.55 9.35 -24.92
C LYS A 41 42.54 9.18 -23.40
N VAL A 42 41.63 8.35 -22.87
CA VAL A 42 41.55 8.03 -21.43
C VAL A 42 42.83 7.32 -20.98
N ALA A 43 43.31 6.32 -21.72
CA ALA A 43 44.53 5.57 -21.38
C ALA A 43 45.80 6.43 -21.36
N LYS A 44 45.79 7.56 -22.07
CA LYS A 44 46.90 8.52 -22.11
C LYS A 44 46.69 9.73 -21.20
N GLU A 45 45.60 9.74 -20.42
CA GLU A 45 45.23 10.81 -19.49
C GLU A 45 45.20 12.20 -20.15
N LEU A 46 44.74 12.27 -21.42
CA LEU A 46 44.78 13.49 -22.22
C LEU A 46 43.64 14.48 -21.93
N TYR A 47 42.63 14.07 -21.16
CA TYR A 47 41.49 14.91 -20.82
C TYR A 47 41.86 15.92 -19.73
N GLN A 48 41.62 17.20 -20.01
CA GLN A 48 41.82 18.29 -19.04
C GLN A 48 40.59 18.46 -18.15
N GLY A 49 39.41 18.02 -18.61
CA GLY A 49 38.17 18.10 -17.85
C GLY A 49 37.08 17.18 -18.39
N LEU A 50 35.99 17.08 -17.61
CA LEU A 50 34.83 16.23 -17.94
C LEU A 50 34.06 16.74 -19.16
N SER A 51 34.06 18.05 -19.40
CA SER A 51 33.39 18.67 -20.56
C SER A 51 34.03 18.26 -21.89
N GLU A 52 35.37 18.16 -21.94
CA GLU A 52 36.07 17.65 -23.14
C GLU A 52 35.73 16.17 -23.40
N PHE A 53 35.58 15.38 -22.33
CA PHE A 53 35.19 13.98 -22.41
C PHE A 53 33.74 13.82 -22.90
N GLU A 54 32.83 14.66 -22.43
CA GLU A 54 31.44 14.70 -22.87
C GLU A 54 31.31 15.13 -24.34
N GLN A 55 32.04 16.17 -24.75
CA GLN A 55 32.06 16.63 -26.14
C GLN A 55 32.56 15.54 -27.09
N ASP A 56 33.67 14.86 -26.75
CA ASP A 56 34.17 13.74 -27.53
C ASP A 56 33.13 12.61 -27.64
N LEU A 57 32.38 12.31 -26.56
CA LEU A 57 31.31 11.31 -26.60
C LEU A 57 30.14 11.75 -27.48
N TYR A 58 29.76 13.03 -27.46
CA TYR A 58 28.75 13.61 -28.34
C TYR A 58 29.18 13.52 -29.81
N ASP A 59 30.41 13.92 -30.13
CA ASP A 59 30.93 13.93 -31.49
C ASP A 59 31.00 12.51 -32.07
N VAL A 60 31.49 11.54 -31.28
CA VAL A 60 31.54 10.14 -31.71
C VAL A 60 30.12 9.59 -31.90
N SER A 61 29.22 9.80 -30.94
CA SER A 61 27.87 9.24 -30.99
C SER A 61 27.04 9.83 -32.13
N SER A 62 27.10 11.15 -32.31
CA SER A 62 26.41 11.86 -33.42
C SER A 62 26.93 11.41 -34.79
N ALA A 63 28.25 11.26 -34.95
CA ALA A 63 28.83 10.79 -36.19
C ALA A 63 28.41 9.34 -36.52
N MET A 64 28.37 8.45 -35.52
CA MET A 64 27.91 7.07 -35.73
C MET A 64 26.41 6.98 -36.03
N ILE A 65 25.59 7.81 -35.37
CA ILE A 65 24.14 7.93 -35.64
C ILE A 65 23.87 8.42 -37.06
N SER A 66 24.71 9.32 -37.59
CA SER A 66 24.56 9.84 -38.95
C SER A 66 24.81 8.78 -40.04
N GLU A 67 25.65 7.79 -39.76
CA GLU A 67 26.00 6.70 -40.68
C GLU A 67 25.00 5.55 -40.67
N GLU A 68 24.38 5.29 -39.52
CA GLU A 68 23.40 4.23 -39.36
C GLU A 68 22.01 4.66 -39.86
N PRO A 69 21.23 3.74 -40.47
CA PRO A 69 19.84 4.01 -40.79
C PRO A 69 18.99 4.05 -39.51
N VAL A 70 17.95 4.88 -39.51
CA VAL A 70 17.07 5.13 -38.33
C VAL A 70 16.42 3.85 -37.78
N ASP A 71 16.18 2.87 -38.65
CA ASP A 71 15.55 1.59 -38.29
C ASP A 71 16.56 0.54 -37.79
N SER A 72 17.87 0.85 -37.74
CA SER A 72 18.91 -0.08 -37.26
C SER A 72 18.86 -0.25 -35.74
N ASP A 73 18.97 -1.48 -35.25
CA ASP A 73 19.13 -1.74 -33.81
C ASP A 73 20.40 -1.06 -33.24
N ILE A 74 21.43 -0.91 -34.07
CA ILE A 74 22.70 -0.28 -33.70
C ILE A 74 22.50 1.21 -33.45
N TYR A 75 21.69 1.89 -34.26
CA TYR A 75 21.31 3.29 -34.08
C TYR A 75 20.73 3.54 -32.68
N TRP A 76 19.76 2.72 -32.27
CA TRP A 76 19.11 2.81 -30.96
C TRP A 76 20.04 2.49 -29.80
N LYS A 77 20.91 1.50 -30.02
CA LYS A 77 21.94 1.10 -29.06
C LYS A 77 22.95 2.23 -28.80
N ILE A 78 23.33 2.99 -29.83
CA ILE A 78 24.21 4.16 -29.70
C ILE A 78 23.49 5.31 -28.99
N ASP A 79 22.24 5.62 -29.37
CA ASP A 79 21.45 6.67 -28.72
C ASP A 79 21.21 6.38 -27.23
N ASN A 80 20.83 5.14 -26.89
CA ASN A 80 20.68 4.71 -25.50
C ASN A 80 21.99 4.79 -24.72
N PHE A 81 23.10 4.38 -25.34
CA PHE A 81 24.43 4.49 -24.72
C PHE A 81 24.80 5.95 -24.45
N TYR A 82 24.57 6.86 -25.39
CA TYR A 82 24.83 8.29 -25.19
C TYR A 82 23.98 8.86 -24.06
N ASN A 83 22.66 8.61 -24.06
CA ASN A 83 21.76 9.07 -23.00
C ASN A 83 22.17 8.52 -21.61
N TYR A 84 22.59 7.25 -21.55
CA TYR A 84 23.13 6.65 -20.33
C TYR A 84 24.43 7.31 -19.89
N ALA A 85 25.39 7.48 -20.81
CA ALA A 85 26.68 8.08 -20.51
C ALA A 85 26.53 9.53 -20.02
N HIS A 86 25.72 10.30 -20.72
CA HIS A 86 25.36 11.67 -20.36
C HIS A 86 24.69 11.74 -18.98
N TYR A 87 23.78 10.80 -18.66
CA TYR A 87 23.17 10.72 -17.33
C TYR A 87 24.19 10.41 -16.24
N VAL A 88 25.10 9.45 -16.47
CA VAL A 88 26.16 9.11 -15.51
C VAL A 88 27.08 10.31 -15.26
N ILE A 89 27.49 11.00 -16.34
CA ILE A 89 28.30 12.22 -16.28
C ILE A 89 27.58 13.30 -15.47
N ALA A 90 26.34 13.64 -15.82
CA ALA A 90 25.55 14.66 -15.11
C ALA A 90 25.34 14.31 -13.62
N SER A 91 24.98 13.05 -13.33
CA SER A 91 24.78 12.57 -11.95
C SER A 91 26.05 12.60 -11.10
N SER A 92 27.23 12.57 -11.73
CA SER A 92 28.51 12.67 -11.01
C SER A 92 28.91 14.11 -10.67
N ILE A 93 28.42 15.11 -11.42
CA ILE A 93 28.76 16.53 -11.26
C ILE A 93 27.84 17.22 -10.25
N VAL A 94 26.53 17.06 -10.43
CA VAL A 94 25.48 17.79 -9.70
C VAL A 94 25.63 17.69 -8.17
N PRO A 95 25.73 16.49 -7.56
CA PRO A 95 25.83 16.37 -6.10
C PRO A 95 27.19 16.78 -5.53
N LYS A 96 28.27 16.80 -6.34
CA LYS A 96 29.63 17.05 -5.84
C LYS A 96 30.06 18.50 -5.88
N ARG A 97 29.48 19.32 -6.76
CA ARG A 97 29.95 20.70 -6.98
C ARG A 97 28.90 21.79 -6.76
N GLY A 98 27.63 21.42 -6.54
CA GLY A 98 26.55 22.41 -6.41
C GLY A 98 26.40 23.32 -7.64
N ILE A 99 26.93 22.88 -8.78
CA ILE A 99 26.86 23.60 -10.06
C ILE A 99 25.57 23.13 -10.74
N GLU A 100 24.67 24.07 -11.04
CA GLU A 100 23.58 23.83 -11.98
C GLU A 100 24.19 23.39 -13.31
N TRP A 101 23.97 22.13 -13.65
CA TRP A 101 24.46 21.56 -14.89
C TRP A 101 23.64 22.16 -16.03
N ASN A 102 24.22 23.14 -16.74
CA ASN A 102 23.67 23.69 -17.97
C ASN A 102 24.16 22.85 -19.16
N PRO A 103 23.32 22.00 -19.78
CA PRO A 103 23.64 21.46 -21.10
C PRO A 103 23.80 22.61 -22.08
N LEU A 104 25.00 22.73 -22.66
CA LEU A 104 25.31 23.43 -23.93
C LEU A 104 24.32 24.56 -24.32
N ASP A 105 24.63 25.77 -23.87
CA ASP A 105 24.31 27.09 -24.43
C ASP A 105 23.15 27.17 -25.45
N GLU A 106 21.92 26.98 -24.99
CA GLU A 106 20.79 27.72 -25.54
C GLU A 106 20.16 28.53 -24.40
N GLU A 107 20.35 29.85 -24.40
CA GLU A 107 19.65 30.75 -23.48
C GLU A 107 18.13 30.62 -23.67
N PRO A 108 17.31 30.62 -22.60
CA PRO A 108 15.86 30.67 -22.75
C PRO A 108 15.47 32.02 -23.32
N GLU A 109 14.84 32.00 -24.50
CA GLU A 109 14.17 33.19 -25.00
C GLU A 109 13.24 33.69 -23.89
N PRO A 110 13.37 34.96 -23.45
CA PRO A 110 12.59 35.47 -22.34
C PRO A 110 11.10 35.42 -22.72
N LEU A 111 10.31 34.72 -21.90
CA LEU A 111 8.85 34.72 -22.03
C LEU A 111 8.32 36.16 -21.97
N PRO A 112 7.26 36.50 -22.74
CA PRO A 112 6.67 37.83 -22.74
C PRO A 112 6.31 38.29 -21.32
N SER A 113 6.70 39.53 -21.01
CA SER A 113 6.79 40.13 -19.67
C SER A 113 5.52 40.04 -18.81
N ASP A 114 4.35 40.01 -19.44
CA ASP A 114 3.07 40.18 -18.73
C ASP A 114 2.63 38.96 -17.90
N MET A 115 3.15 37.77 -18.20
CA MET A 115 2.88 36.54 -17.42
C MET A 115 4.03 36.19 -16.47
N ASN A 116 5.14 36.94 -16.51
CA ASN A 116 6.32 36.63 -15.71
C ASN A 116 6.25 37.22 -14.30
N GLU A 117 5.50 38.29 -14.08
CA GLU A 117 5.35 38.90 -12.74
C GLU A 117 4.39 38.12 -11.83
N LEU A 118 3.41 37.41 -12.38
CA LEU A 118 2.42 36.68 -11.58
C LEU A 118 2.87 35.28 -11.14
N PHE A 119 3.88 34.71 -11.81
CA PHE A 119 4.30 33.30 -11.63
C PHE A 119 5.72 33.14 -11.05
N LYS A 120 6.44 34.26 -10.82
CA LYS A 120 7.82 34.26 -10.31
C LYS A 120 7.98 33.77 -8.87
N GLU A 121 6.91 33.77 -8.07
CA GLU A 121 7.00 33.40 -6.65
C GLU A 121 6.63 31.93 -6.37
N ASP A 122 5.83 31.28 -7.23
CA ASP A 122 5.28 29.93 -6.97
C ASP A 122 5.65 28.86 -8.01
N LEU A 123 6.30 29.21 -9.12
CA LEU A 123 6.67 28.25 -10.14
C LEU A 123 8.18 28.03 -10.16
N VAL A 124 8.62 26.88 -9.65
CA VAL A 124 9.92 26.32 -9.99
C VAL A 124 10.04 26.34 -11.51
N ASP A 125 11.04 27.07 -11.99
CA ASP A 125 11.32 27.30 -13.40
C ASP A 125 11.48 25.93 -14.10
N MET A 126 10.40 25.46 -14.75
CA MET A 126 10.33 24.16 -15.42
C MET A 126 10.98 24.20 -16.82
N SER A 127 11.78 25.23 -17.10
CA SER A 127 12.56 25.40 -18.33
C SER A 127 13.75 24.44 -18.43
N GLY A 128 13.84 23.41 -17.56
CA GLY A 128 14.74 22.26 -17.69
C GLY A 128 14.41 21.43 -18.94
N ARG A 129 14.85 21.94 -20.09
CA ARG A 129 14.71 21.46 -21.48
C ARG A 129 14.97 19.97 -21.63
N LYS A 130 13.94 19.16 -21.40
CA LYS A 130 13.90 17.79 -21.94
C LYS A 130 13.34 17.89 -23.35
N GLY A 131 14.20 17.64 -24.35
CA GLY A 131 13.85 17.72 -25.76
C GLY A 131 12.52 17.05 -26.08
N PHE A 132 11.69 17.76 -26.84
CA PHE A 132 10.35 17.33 -27.20
C PHE A 132 10.40 16.12 -28.12
N SER A 133 9.63 15.09 -27.77
CA SER A 133 9.42 13.97 -28.69
C SER A 133 8.39 14.37 -29.75
N GLN A 134 8.54 13.91 -30.99
CA GLN A 134 7.63 14.25 -32.08
C GLN A 134 6.72 13.07 -32.40
N SER A 135 5.52 13.33 -32.92
CA SER A 135 4.58 12.32 -33.42
C SER A 135 3.95 12.80 -34.72
N LEU A 136 3.52 11.88 -35.59
CA LEU A 136 2.78 12.21 -36.80
C LEU A 136 1.29 12.29 -36.50
N VAL A 137 0.65 13.28 -37.10
CA VAL A 137 -0.79 13.53 -37.01
C VAL A 137 -1.36 13.51 -38.42
N THR A 138 -2.50 12.87 -38.58
CA THR A 138 -3.33 13.01 -39.76
C THR A 138 -4.79 13.19 -39.37
N ILE A 139 -5.54 13.95 -40.17
CA ILE A 139 -6.96 14.22 -39.90
C ILE A 139 -7.78 13.26 -40.75
N GLY A 140 -8.32 12.22 -40.10
CA GLY A 140 -9.24 11.27 -40.72
C GLY A 140 -10.70 11.74 -40.66
N LYS A 141 -11.60 10.98 -41.29
CA LYS A 141 -13.05 11.25 -41.28
C LYS A 141 -13.66 11.22 -39.86
N ASN A 142 -13.05 10.47 -38.95
CA ASN A 142 -13.54 10.28 -37.58
C ASN A 142 -12.75 11.10 -36.54
N GLY A 143 -11.91 12.04 -36.99
CA GLY A 143 -11.08 12.89 -36.11
C GLY A 143 -9.58 12.72 -36.34
N PRO A 144 -8.76 13.40 -35.51
CA PRO A 144 -7.30 13.32 -35.59
C PRO A 144 -6.81 11.95 -35.15
N LEU A 145 -5.87 11.40 -35.92
CA LEU A 145 -5.17 10.17 -35.62
C LEU A 145 -3.71 10.53 -35.35
N PHE A 146 -3.17 9.98 -34.26
CA PHE A 146 -1.79 10.18 -33.84
C PHE A 146 -1.01 8.88 -34.06
N SER A 147 0.23 8.98 -34.53
CA SER A 147 1.15 7.86 -34.54
C SER A 147 1.78 7.67 -33.15
N SER A 148 2.49 6.57 -32.98
CA SER A 148 3.48 6.46 -31.90
C SER A 148 4.50 7.59 -32.00
N ILE A 149 5.22 7.83 -30.90
CA ILE A 149 6.36 8.74 -30.88
C ILE A 149 7.34 8.33 -31.98
N LEU A 150 7.78 9.32 -32.75
CA LEU A 150 8.80 9.17 -33.77
C LEU A 150 10.09 8.74 -33.09
N LYS A 151 10.53 7.55 -33.47
CA LYS A 151 11.79 6.96 -33.09
C LYS A 151 12.91 7.73 -33.80
N ARG A 152 13.34 8.85 -33.24
CA ARG A 152 14.49 9.63 -33.69
C ARG A 152 15.33 10.10 -32.49
N SER A 153 16.64 9.92 -32.59
CA SER A 153 17.59 10.46 -31.59
C SER A 153 17.67 11.98 -31.68
N LYS A 154 17.93 12.63 -30.54
CA LYS A 154 18.23 14.08 -30.49
C LYS A 154 19.53 14.44 -31.21
N LEU A 155 20.44 13.48 -31.33
CA LEU A 155 21.73 13.65 -31.99
C LEU A 155 21.62 13.62 -33.52
N ASP A 156 20.48 13.17 -34.05
CA ASP A 156 20.26 13.04 -35.48
C ASP A 156 19.80 14.37 -36.07
N THR A 157 20.66 15.02 -36.85
CA THR A 157 20.40 16.31 -37.50
C THR A 157 19.77 16.16 -38.89
N ARG A 158 19.51 14.94 -39.39
CA ARG A 158 18.99 14.72 -40.75
C ARG A 158 17.57 15.26 -40.91
N ASP A 159 17.31 15.98 -41.99
CA ASP A 159 15.94 16.39 -42.34
C ASP A 159 15.19 15.21 -42.95
N ILE A 160 14.23 14.66 -42.20
CA ILE A 160 13.33 13.63 -42.69
C ILE A 160 12.13 14.34 -43.33
N SER A 161 11.87 14.06 -44.60
CA SER A 161 10.66 14.53 -45.28
C SER A 161 9.48 13.63 -44.90
N ASP A 162 8.44 14.20 -44.31
CA ASP A 162 7.22 13.45 -44.01
C ASP A 162 6.37 13.29 -45.28
N PRO A 163 5.89 12.07 -45.58
CA PRO A 163 5.00 11.89 -46.72
C PRO A 163 3.66 12.60 -46.46
N PRO A 164 3.06 13.30 -47.45
CA PRO A 164 1.68 13.77 -47.32
C PRO A 164 0.74 12.56 -47.19
N PRO A 165 -0.31 12.60 -46.34
CA PRO A 165 -0.92 13.75 -45.67
C PRO A 165 -0.55 13.91 -44.18
N PHE A 166 0.65 13.53 -43.76
CA PHE A 166 1.06 13.57 -42.36
C PHE A 166 1.69 14.90 -41.98
N SER A 167 1.40 15.39 -40.77
CA SER A 167 2.01 16.58 -40.16
C SER A 167 2.62 16.23 -38.81
N ARG A 168 3.76 16.83 -38.41
CA ARG A 168 4.37 16.61 -37.10
C ARG A 168 3.72 17.45 -36.01
N THR A 169 3.55 16.84 -34.84
CA THR A 169 3.24 17.53 -33.58
C THR A 169 4.32 17.22 -32.57
N SER A 170 4.63 18.17 -31.69
CA SER A 170 5.45 17.93 -30.51
C SER A 170 4.58 17.34 -29.39
N VAL A 171 5.14 16.38 -28.66
CA VAL A 171 4.55 15.77 -27.47
C VAL A 171 5.30 16.32 -26.27
N LEU A 172 4.57 17.05 -25.42
CA LEU A 172 5.09 17.61 -24.19
C LEU A 172 5.15 16.52 -23.10
N PRO A 173 6.30 16.30 -22.44
CA PRO A 173 6.36 15.39 -21.32
C PRO A 173 5.52 15.95 -20.16
N THR A 174 4.64 15.13 -19.61
CA THR A 174 3.89 15.46 -18.40
C THR A 174 4.74 15.09 -17.20
N PHE A 175 5.12 16.08 -16.40
CA PHE A 175 5.70 15.86 -15.09
C PHE A 175 4.56 15.76 -14.09
N SER A 176 4.09 14.55 -13.82
CA SER A 176 3.20 14.34 -12.69
C SER A 176 4.04 14.41 -11.43
N ASN A 177 3.74 15.35 -10.54
CA ASN A 177 4.06 15.18 -9.14
C ASN A 177 3.41 13.85 -8.70
N ALA A 178 4.08 13.06 -7.88
CA ALA A 178 3.70 11.69 -7.51
C ALA A 178 2.39 11.58 -6.70
N SER A 179 1.43 12.50 -6.86
CA SER A 179 0.32 12.74 -5.93
C SER A 179 -0.99 12.05 -6.30
N THR A 180 -0.98 11.03 -7.17
CA THR A 180 -2.16 10.17 -7.34
C THR A 180 -1.83 8.78 -6.83
N GLU A 181 -1.60 8.69 -5.53
CA GLU A 181 -1.52 7.42 -4.81
C GLU A 181 -2.89 6.75 -4.87
N THR A 182 -3.09 5.88 -5.86
CA THR A 182 -4.16 4.89 -5.77
C THR A 182 -3.76 3.91 -4.67
N MET A 183 -4.44 3.94 -3.53
CA MET A 183 -4.23 2.94 -2.49
C MET A 183 -4.34 1.54 -3.11
N ILE A 184 -3.49 0.60 -2.65
CA ILE A 184 -3.44 -0.77 -3.17
C ILE A 184 -4.83 -1.42 -3.18
N GLU A 185 -5.68 -1.06 -2.22
CA GLU A 185 -7.09 -1.49 -2.12
C GLU A 185 -7.93 -1.17 -3.36
N TYR A 186 -7.67 -0.06 -4.06
CA TYR A 186 -8.39 0.28 -5.30
C TYR A 186 -7.99 -0.61 -6.49
N VAL A 187 -6.78 -1.18 -6.46
CA VAL A 187 -6.26 -2.06 -7.52
C VAL A 187 -6.60 -3.52 -7.22
N ALA A 188 -6.41 -3.93 -5.96
CA ALA A 188 -6.73 -5.26 -5.46
C ALA A 188 -8.10 -5.20 -4.77
N GLY A 189 -9.18 -5.39 -5.55
CA GLY A 189 -10.55 -5.43 -5.00
C GLY A 189 -10.67 -6.36 -3.78
N PRO A 190 -11.70 -6.16 -2.94
CA PRO A 190 -11.74 -6.74 -1.60
C PRO A 190 -11.74 -8.27 -1.64
N VAL A 191 -10.74 -8.89 -1.00
CA VAL A 191 -10.70 -10.34 -0.77
C VAL A 191 -11.38 -10.63 0.57
N PHE A 192 -12.69 -10.86 0.55
CA PHE A 192 -13.40 -11.44 1.70
C PHE A 192 -13.23 -12.97 1.67
N ALA A 193 -12.13 -13.47 2.22
CA ALA A 193 -12.04 -14.89 2.54
C ALA A 193 -12.83 -15.14 3.85
N PRO A 194 -13.94 -15.91 3.84
CA PRO A 194 -14.54 -16.33 5.10
C PRO A 194 -13.49 -17.11 5.91
N PRO A 195 -13.39 -16.91 7.23
CA PRO A 195 -12.42 -17.62 8.04
C PRO A 195 -12.61 -19.13 7.86
N PRO A 196 -11.54 -19.93 7.82
CA PRO A 196 -11.63 -21.37 7.64
C PRO A 196 -12.51 -21.93 8.76
N ASN A 197 -13.69 -22.41 8.39
CA ASN A 197 -14.62 -23.03 9.32
C ASN A 197 -13.93 -24.31 9.84
N PRO A 198 -13.59 -24.43 11.14
CA PRO A 198 -12.62 -25.44 11.57
C PRO A 198 -13.11 -26.88 11.49
N ASN A 199 -14.36 -27.16 11.08
CA ASN A 199 -14.77 -28.52 10.73
C ASN A 199 -16.04 -28.57 9.88
N PRO A 200 -15.92 -28.72 8.54
CA PRO A 200 -16.99 -29.31 7.75
C PRO A 200 -17.05 -30.85 7.93
N TYR A 201 -16.04 -31.46 8.54
CA TYR A 201 -15.94 -32.91 8.73
C TYR A 201 -16.28 -33.30 10.18
N GLY A 202 -17.40 -34.01 10.37
CA GLY A 202 -17.73 -34.61 11.66
C GLY A 202 -16.68 -35.66 12.02
N HIS A 203 -16.07 -35.54 13.22
CA HIS A 203 -15.18 -36.57 13.73
C HIS A 203 -15.91 -37.93 13.73
N PRO A 204 -15.26 -39.06 13.36
CA PRO A 204 -15.92 -40.36 13.29
C PRO A 204 -16.58 -40.80 14.62
N LEU A 205 -16.07 -40.30 15.75
CA LEU A 205 -16.70 -40.50 17.08
C LEU A 205 -18.08 -39.83 17.23
N ASN A 206 -18.38 -38.82 16.41
CA ASN A 206 -19.66 -38.12 16.38
C ASN A 206 -20.60 -38.67 15.29
N MET A 207 -20.20 -39.73 14.58
CA MET A 207 -21.09 -40.40 13.62
C MET A 207 -22.14 -41.21 14.36
N ARG A 208 -23.37 -41.17 13.86
CA ARG A 208 -24.47 -41.98 14.39
C ARG A 208 -24.19 -43.45 14.08
N VAL A 209 -24.08 -44.25 15.12
CA VAL A 209 -23.95 -45.70 15.02
C VAL A 209 -25.36 -46.28 14.79
N PRO A 210 -25.55 -47.24 13.87
CA PRO A 210 -26.84 -47.90 13.68
C PRO A 210 -27.27 -48.67 14.93
N THR A 211 -28.45 -48.34 15.44
CA THR A 211 -29.11 -48.98 16.59
C THR A 211 -30.42 -49.64 16.16
N GLY A 212 -30.95 -50.55 16.99
CA GLY A 212 -32.23 -51.21 16.73
C GLY A 212 -33.37 -50.21 16.58
N GLN A 213 -34.21 -50.41 15.56
CA GLN A 213 -35.35 -49.54 15.28
C GLN A 213 -36.59 -50.04 16.01
N TRP A 214 -37.17 -49.21 16.88
CA TRP A 214 -38.44 -49.50 17.55
C TRP A 214 -39.60 -49.33 16.56
N MET A 215 -40.35 -50.40 16.33
CA MET A 215 -41.50 -50.41 15.44
C MET A 215 -42.77 -50.13 16.23
N LYS A 216 -43.46 -49.02 15.92
CA LYS A 216 -44.79 -48.77 16.46
C LYS A 216 -45.82 -49.55 15.65
N ARG A 217 -46.55 -50.45 16.31
CA ARG A 217 -47.68 -51.17 15.72
C ARG A 217 -48.99 -50.67 16.31
N ASP A 218 -50.08 -51.23 15.79
CA ASP A 218 -51.42 -50.92 16.26
C ASP A 218 -51.62 -51.35 17.72
N VAL A 219 -52.55 -50.69 18.42
CA VAL A 219 -52.79 -50.82 19.87
C VAL A 219 -53.13 -52.26 20.27
N TYR A 220 -53.68 -53.05 19.34
CA TYR A 220 -54.07 -54.44 19.56
C TYR A 220 -53.04 -55.48 19.08
N SER A 221 -51.86 -55.05 18.61
CA SER A 221 -50.85 -55.92 18.01
C SER A 221 -49.72 -56.30 19.00
N SER A 222 -50.08 -56.81 20.18
CA SER A 222 -49.11 -57.15 21.25
C SER A 222 -48.22 -58.36 20.93
N PHE A 223 -48.65 -59.27 20.05
CA PHE A 223 -47.89 -60.46 19.64
C PHE A 223 -46.87 -60.19 18.52
N ALA A 224 -46.86 -58.96 18.04
CA ALA A 224 -46.20 -58.60 16.82
C ALA A 224 -44.79 -58.05 17.18
N PRO A 225 -43.68 -58.47 16.51
CA PRO A 225 -42.33 -58.01 16.87
C PRO A 225 -42.23 -56.49 16.97
N THR A 226 -41.62 -56.02 18.08
CA THR A 226 -41.59 -54.61 18.51
C THR A 226 -40.30 -53.89 18.13
N SER A 227 -39.23 -54.62 17.81
CA SER A 227 -37.94 -54.07 17.38
C SER A 227 -37.43 -54.80 16.13
N ASP A 228 -36.72 -54.07 15.29
CA ASP A 228 -35.92 -54.60 14.20
C ASP A 228 -34.43 -54.34 14.49
N GLU A 229 -33.64 -55.40 14.54
CA GLU A 229 -32.21 -55.37 14.89
C GLU A 229 -31.31 -55.82 13.74
N THR A 230 -31.84 -55.97 12.52
CA THR A 230 -31.13 -56.55 11.37
C THR A 230 -29.80 -55.88 11.00
N MET A 231 -29.59 -54.61 11.35
CA MET A 231 -28.35 -53.85 11.09
C MET A 231 -27.81 -53.14 12.35
N ALA A 232 -28.29 -53.51 13.54
CA ALA A 232 -27.93 -52.83 14.78
C ALA A 232 -26.58 -53.33 15.31
N ILE A 233 -25.73 -52.40 15.75
CA ILE A 233 -24.47 -52.74 16.45
C ILE A 233 -24.73 -53.03 17.95
N TYR A 234 -25.79 -52.43 18.50
CA TYR A 234 -26.19 -52.58 19.89
C TYR A 234 -27.57 -53.24 19.99
N GLU A 235 -27.73 -54.14 20.95
CA GLU A 235 -29.00 -54.80 21.28
C GLU A 235 -30.04 -53.79 21.78
N SER A 236 -31.32 -54.01 21.49
CA SER A 236 -32.40 -53.10 21.87
C SER A 236 -32.51 -52.84 23.38
N ASP A 237 -32.17 -53.82 24.22
CA ASP A 237 -32.15 -53.67 25.67
C ASP A 237 -31.11 -52.66 26.15
N THR A 238 -29.93 -52.64 25.52
CA THR A 238 -28.86 -51.68 25.85
C THR A 238 -29.23 -50.27 25.42
N VAL A 239 -29.82 -50.12 24.23
CA VAL A 239 -30.30 -48.84 23.70
C VAL A 239 -31.47 -48.33 24.54
N ALA A 240 -32.37 -49.20 24.99
CA ALA A 240 -33.46 -48.86 25.89
C ALA A 240 -32.96 -48.37 27.24
N SER A 241 -31.91 -49.00 27.78
CA SER A 241 -31.29 -48.59 29.05
C SER A 241 -30.66 -47.19 28.94
N VAL A 242 -29.89 -46.93 27.87
CA VAL A 242 -29.32 -45.60 27.60
C VAL A 242 -30.42 -44.56 27.39
N TRP A 243 -31.49 -44.91 26.66
CA TRP A 243 -32.64 -44.02 26.49
C TRP A 243 -33.35 -43.74 27.82
N TYR A 244 -33.54 -44.77 28.65
CA TYR A 244 -34.16 -44.63 29.96
C TYR A 244 -33.33 -43.72 30.86
N GLU A 245 -32.01 -43.87 30.89
CA GLU A 245 -31.12 -43.00 31.68
C GLU A 245 -31.07 -41.56 31.15
N SER A 246 -30.87 -41.38 29.84
CA SER A 246 -30.66 -40.07 29.23
C SER A 246 -31.94 -39.26 29.03
N ILE A 247 -33.07 -39.92 28.75
CA ILE A 247 -34.33 -39.28 28.35
C ILE A 247 -35.47 -39.68 29.28
N GLY A 248 -35.58 -40.96 29.64
CA GLY A 248 -36.69 -41.51 30.43
C GLY A 248 -36.75 -40.97 31.86
N LEU A 249 -35.65 -41.11 32.62
CA LEU A 249 -35.51 -40.68 34.00
C LEU A 249 -35.72 -39.17 34.16
N PRO A 250 -35.07 -38.29 33.37
CA PRO A 250 -35.33 -36.86 33.46
C PRO A 250 -36.80 -36.49 33.18
N LYS A 251 -37.45 -37.18 32.23
CA LYS A 251 -38.88 -36.95 31.95
C LYS A 251 -39.78 -37.42 33.07
N MET A 252 -39.45 -38.53 33.73
CA MET A 252 -40.21 -39.04 34.88
C MET A 252 -40.03 -38.16 36.10
N LEU A 253 -38.80 -37.73 36.40
CA LEU A 253 -38.49 -36.80 37.48
C LEU A 253 -39.22 -35.46 37.28
N LYS A 254 -39.16 -34.89 36.07
CA LYS A 254 -39.90 -33.65 35.73
C LYS A 254 -41.42 -33.81 35.84
N LYS A 255 -41.97 -35.00 35.57
CA LYS A 255 -43.40 -35.30 35.80
C LYS A 255 -43.71 -35.44 37.29
N LEU A 256 -42.81 -36.02 38.07
CA LEU A 256 -42.96 -36.19 39.51
C LEU A 256 -42.91 -34.83 40.24
N GLU A 257 -41.97 -33.97 39.88
CA GLU A 257 -41.88 -32.58 40.36
C GLU A 257 -43.14 -31.78 40.01
N ARG A 258 -43.69 -32.00 38.81
CA ARG A 258 -44.97 -31.41 38.39
C ARG A 258 -46.18 -31.98 39.12
N SER A 259 -46.12 -33.22 39.63
CA SER A 259 -47.17 -33.80 40.45
C SER A 259 -47.05 -33.39 41.92
N GLU A 260 -45.84 -33.23 42.45
CA GLU A 260 -45.58 -32.76 43.82
C GLU A 260 -45.97 -31.29 43.98
N THR A 261 -45.70 -30.46 42.98
CA THR A 261 -46.19 -29.07 42.93
C THR A 261 -47.69 -28.94 42.74
N ARG A 262 -48.39 -30.03 42.36
CA ARG A 262 -49.85 -30.08 42.24
C ARG A 262 -50.55 -30.60 43.50
N SER A 263 -49.80 -31.07 44.50
CA SER A 263 -50.32 -31.53 45.80
C SER A 263 -50.27 -30.48 46.91
N THR A 264 -49.90 -29.23 46.60
CA THR A 264 -49.86 -28.10 47.56
C THR A 264 -50.93 -27.04 47.29
N GLU A 265 -52.03 -27.39 46.62
CA GLU A 265 -53.26 -26.60 46.64
C GLU A 265 -54.47 -27.53 46.85
N PRO A 266 -55.36 -27.23 47.81
CA PRO A 266 -56.55 -28.04 48.05
C PRO A 266 -57.61 -27.81 46.97
N ASP A 267 -58.34 -28.89 46.69
CA ASP A 267 -59.50 -28.98 45.81
C ASP A 267 -60.48 -27.79 45.88
N GLN A 268 -60.82 -27.25 44.71
CA GLN A 268 -62.22 -27.03 44.38
C GLN A 268 -62.56 -27.66 43.01
N ALA A 269 -63.61 -28.46 43.05
CA ALA A 269 -64.16 -29.26 41.98
C ALA A 269 -64.61 -28.45 40.76
N THR A 270 -64.54 -29.07 39.58
CA THR A 270 -65.74 -29.40 38.78
C THR A 270 -65.36 -30.29 37.59
N ASP A 271 -65.83 -31.54 37.67
CA ASP A 271 -66.74 -32.20 36.73
C ASP A 271 -66.45 -32.18 35.21
N GLY A 272 -66.45 -33.37 34.62
CA GLY A 272 -67.09 -33.58 33.31
C GLY A 272 -66.22 -33.58 32.05
N LEU A 273 -65.73 -34.78 31.70
CA LEU A 273 -65.79 -35.39 30.36
C LEU A 273 -65.42 -34.52 29.13
N LYS A 274 -64.27 -34.81 28.50
CA LYS A 274 -64.21 -34.92 27.03
C LYS A 274 -63.32 -36.06 26.55
N ASN A 275 -63.92 -36.77 25.61
CA ASN A 275 -63.48 -37.95 24.88
C ASN A 275 -62.40 -37.61 23.84
N GLU A 276 -61.71 -38.66 23.41
CA GLU A 276 -60.67 -38.72 22.38
C GLU A 276 -61.11 -38.09 21.05
N GLN A 277 -60.22 -37.32 20.41
CA GLN A 277 -59.73 -37.62 19.07
C GLN A 277 -58.49 -36.78 18.71
N SER A 278 -57.54 -37.48 18.11
CA SER A 278 -56.25 -37.01 17.63
C SER A 278 -56.32 -36.00 16.50
N ALA A 279 -55.29 -35.15 16.44
CA ALA A 279 -54.35 -34.98 15.31
C ALA A 279 -54.19 -33.54 14.82
N GLY A 280 -52.98 -33.00 15.02
CA GLY A 280 -52.30 -32.19 14.01
C GLY A 280 -51.88 -30.77 14.38
N LYS A 281 -50.58 -30.62 14.64
CA LYS A 281 -49.67 -29.48 14.35
C LYS A 281 -49.55 -28.27 15.30
N ASP A 282 -48.31 -28.16 15.79
CA ASP A 282 -47.38 -27.02 15.77
C ASP A 282 -47.82 -25.65 16.29
N ASP A 283 -47.27 -25.23 17.44
CA ASP A 283 -46.29 -24.12 17.53
C ASP A 283 -45.94 -23.82 19.01
N GLU A 284 -44.64 -23.74 19.33
CA GLU A 284 -44.11 -23.12 20.57
C GLU A 284 -43.45 -21.79 20.19
N VAL A 285 -44.04 -20.67 20.62
CA VAL A 285 -43.39 -19.36 20.65
C VAL A 285 -43.90 -18.54 21.87
N LEU A 286 -42.95 -17.99 22.63
CA LEU A 286 -42.97 -16.91 23.65
C LEU A 286 -43.41 -17.27 25.10
N PRO A 287 -42.84 -16.58 26.12
CA PRO A 287 -43.38 -15.27 26.58
C PRO A 287 -42.29 -14.20 26.88
N ASP A 288 -42.48 -12.88 26.66
CA ASP A 288 -43.42 -11.87 27.24
C ASP A 288 -43.13 -11.54 28.73
N ALA A 289 -43.22 -10.33 29.28
CA ALA A 289 -43.55 -8.96 28.87
C ALA A 289 -43.13 -8.01 30.03
N ASP A 290 -42.90 -6.70 29.84
CA ASP A 290 -43.79 -5.56 30.22
C ASP A 290 -42.97 -4.60 31.13
N GLN A 291 -43.08 -3.25 31.17
CA GLN A 291 -44.09 -2.28 30.75
C GLN A 291 -43.48 -0.83 30.72
N PRO A 292 -44.23 0.22 30.33
CA PRO A 292 -43.73 1.52 29.80
C PRO A 292 -44.06 2.77 30.66
N ALA A 293 -43.56 3.94 30.22
CA ALA A 293 -44.22 5.25 30.39
C ALA A 293 -43.82 6.30 29.32
N LYS A 294 -44.89 6.83 28.70
CA LYS A 294 -45.20 8.03 27.86
C LYS A 294 -44.48 9.36 28.29
N ILE A 295 -44.11 10.35 27.44
CA ILE A 295 -44.92 11.40 26.76
C ILE A 295 -44.01 12.30 25.84
N GLU A 296 -44.49 12.57 24.59
CA GLU A 296 -44.56 13.81 23.73
C GLU A 296 -43.47 14.94 23.82
N GLN A 297 -43.12 15.77 22.82
CA GLN A 297 -43.69 16.21 21.52
C GLN A 297 -42.68 17.12 20.74
N SER A 298 -42.76 17.15 19.39
CA SER A 298 -42.59 18.29 18.42
C SER A 298 -41.35 19.25 18.48
N ASN A 299 -40.67 19.65 17.41
CA ASN A 299 -41.13 20.46 16.26
C ASN A 299 -40.11 20.53 15.08
N ASP A 300 -40.65 21.02 13.96
CA ASP A 300 -40.18 21.22 12.58
C ASP A 300 -38.93 22.09 12.27
N THR A 301 -38.44 21.88 11.03
CA THR A 301 -37.80 22.85 10.08
C THR A 301 -36.45 23.48 10.49
N GLU A 302 -35.46 23.80 9.64
CA GLU A 302 -35.39 24.14 8.22
C GLU A 302 -33.91 24.08 7.76
N SER A 303 -33.71 24.19 6.44
CA SER A 303 -32.47 24.30 5.65
C SER A 303 -31.28 25.10 6.23
N ALA A 304 -30.04 24.70 5.89
CA ALA A 304 -29.08 25.55 5.14
C ALA A 304 -27.71 24.87 4.92
N HIS A 305 -27.12 25.22 3.77
CA HIS A 305 -25.75 25.01 3.34
C HIS A 305 -24.65 25.52 4.31
N LEU A 306 -23.43 25.05 4.03
CA LEU A 306 -22.07 25.60 4.27
C LEU A 306 -21.24 24.68 5.18
N ASN A 307 -20.14 24.07 4.70
CA ASN A 307 -18.85 24.68 4.37
C ASN A 307 -18.20 25.35 5.59
N GLY A 308 -17.07 24.83 6.05
CA GLY A 308 -16.29 25.46 7.10
C GLY A 308 -15.43 24.49 7.90
N ASN A 309 -14.12 24.62 7.69
CA ASN A 309 -13.05 24.23 8.61
C ASN A 309 -13.48 24.34 10.07
N SER A 310 -13.22 23.29 10.85
CA SER A 310 -13.02 23.45 12.28
C SER A 310 -11.95 22.47 12.72
N ALA A 311 -10.76 23.04 12.96
CA ALA A 311 -9.73 22.41 13.74
C ALA A 311 -10.34 22.01 15.08
N HIS A 312 -10.35 20.70 15.35
CA HIS A 312 -10.67 20.19 16.67
C HIS A 312 -9.53 20.59 17.60
N ALA A 313 -9.68 21.74 18.24
CA ALA A 313 -8.92 22.11 19.42
C ALA A 313 -9.18 21.05 20.49
N VAL A 314 -8.19 20.18 20.69
CA VAL A 314 -8.16 19.27 21.84
C VAL A 314 -8.04 20.17 23.08
N SER A 315 -9.10 20.18 23.88
CA SER A 315 -9.12 20.82 25.19
C SER A 315 -8.12 20.09 26.09
N VAL A 316 -6.95 20.69 26.27
CA VAL A 316 -5.94 20.27 27.25
C VAL A 316 -6.41 20.73 28.63
N ASN A 317 -7.37 20.02 29.21
CA ASN A 317 -7.64 20.10 30.64
C ASN A 317 -6.62 19.22 31.35
N GLY A 318 -5.49 19.82 31.75
CA GLY A 318 -4.45 19.10 32.49
C GLY A 318 -3.12 19.82 32.73
N ILE A 319 -2.90 21.03 32.20
CA ILE A 319 -1.69 21.83 32.51
C ILE A 319 -2.12 23.03 33.35
N SER A 320 -2.48 22.80 34.61
CA SER A 320 -2.78 23.91 35.53
C SER A 320 -2.40 23.59 36.96
N ASN A 321 -1.23 22.97 37.18
CA ASN A 321 -0.57 22.89 38.48
C ASN A 321 0.94 22.72 38.23
N GLY A 322 1.66 23.84 38.07
CA GLY A 322 3.11 23.80 37.89
C GLY A 322 3.76 25.02 37.19
N LEU A 323 2.99 25.99 36.71
CA LEU A 323 3.55 27.27 36.26
C LEU A 323 3.77 28.17 37.48
N GLY A 324 4.93 28.02 38.12
CA GLY A 324 5.51 29.09 38.91
C GLY A 324 5.66 30.32 38.02
N GLU A 325 5.37 31.51 38.57
CA GLU A 325 5.51 32.79 37.89
C GLU A 325 6.89 32.91 37.22
N MET A 326 6.94 32.69 35.91
CA MET A 326 8.13 32.97 35.11
C MET A 326 8.18 34.46 34.79
N ASN A 327 9.26 35.08 35.26
CA ASN A 327 9.59 36.48 35.07
C ASN A 327 9.72 36.78 33.55
N PRO A 328 9.04 37.81 33.00
CA PRO A 328 9.04 38.10 31.55
C PRO A 328 10.37 38.64 30.99
N GLU A 329 11.44 38.65 31.79
CA GLU A 329 12.78 39.11 31.40
C GLU A 329 13.76 37.99 31.01
N GLN A 330 13.34 36.72 31.08
CA GLN A 330 14.09 35.62 30.47
C GLN A 330 13.54 35.35 29.08
N SER A 331 14.01 36.11 28.09
CA SER A 331 13.90 35.66 26.70
C SER A 331 14.54 34.29 26.60
N ILE A 332 13.73 33.25 26.38
CA ILE A 332 14.21 31.92 26.04
C ILE A 332 14.93 32.10 24.70
N GLU A 333 16.26 32.08 24.74
CA GLU A 333 17.08 32.04 23.54
C GLU A 333 16.86 30.66 22.91
N ILE A 334 16.05 30.63 21.85
CA ILE A 334 15.77 29.39 21.12
C ILE A 334 16.99 29.11 20.24
N ASP A 335 17.71 28.03 20.56
CA ASP A 335 18.79 27.54 19.71
C ASP A 335 18.19 26.92 18.43
N GLU A 336 18.31 27.63 17.31
CA GLU A 336 17.83 27.19 16.00
C GLU A 336 18.52 25.92 15.51
N GLU A 337 19.78 25.69 15.91
CA GLU A 337 20.52 24.48 15.54
C GLU A 337 19.95 23.26 16.27
N LEU A 338 19.65 23.40 17.55
CA LEU A 338 18.98 22.35 18.35
C LEU A 338 17.58 22.04 17.82
N LEU A 339 16.84 23.07 17.37
CA LEU A 339 15.50 22.91 16.80
C LEU A 339 15.54 22.15 15.47
N MET A 340 16.54 22.40 14.63
CA MET A 340 16.74 21.69 13.36
C MET A 340 17.20 20.24 13.55
N GLN A 341 17.86 19.94 14.67
CA GLN A 341 18.30 18.58 15.02
C GLN A 341 17.25 17.82 15.85
N TRP A 342 16.18 18.47 16.29
CA TRP A 342 15.17 17.85 17.15
C TRP A 342 14.52 16.65 16.48
N SER A 343 14.47 15.54 17.20
CA SER A 343 13.68 14.37 16.82
C SER A 343 12.87 13.86 18.03
N PRO A 344 11.71 13.21 17.82
CA PRO A 344 10.96 12.58 18.91
C PRO A 344 11.78 11.55 19.70
N GLU A 345 12.88 11.07 19.12
CA GLU A 345 13.83 10.15 19.75
C GLU A 345 14.64 10.80 20.87
N MET A 346 14.74 12.14 20.89
CA MET A 346 15.45 12.91 21.92
C MET A 346 14.60 13.25 23.15
N VAL A 347 13.29 12.98 23.13
CA VAL A 347 12.41 13.23 24.28
C VAL A 347 12.53 12.07 25.26
N VAL A 348 13.56 12.11 26.10
CA VAL A 348 13.65 11.27 27.30
C VAL A 348 12.90 12.01 28.41
N GLU A 349 11.67 11.60 28.70
CA GLU A 349 10.93 12.09 29.88
C GLU A 349 11.75 11.78 31.15
N GLU A 350 12.01 12.81 31.96
CA GLU A 350 12.93 12.85 33.12
C GLU A 350 12.62 11.86 34.27
N ASP A 351 11.57 11.03 34.14
CA ASP A 351 11.06 10.18 35.23
C ASP A 351 11.71 8.79 35.32
N GLU A 352 12.61 8.43 34.40
CA GLU A 352 13.42 7.20 34.49
C GLU A 352 14.88 7.53 34.23
N ASP A 353 15.79 7.03 35.09
CA ASP A 353 17.26 7.14 35.03
C ASP A 353 17.84 6.48 33.76
N PHE A 354 17.36 6.86 32.58
CA PHE A 354 17.96 6.50 31.30
C PHE A 354 19.14 7.42 31.10
N ASP A 355 20.26 7.05 31.71
CA ASP A 355 21.54 7.68 31.43
C ASP A 355 21.91 7.37 29.95
N PRO A 356 21.95 8.38 29.07
CA PRO A 356 22.32 8.19 27.68
C PRO A 356 23.79 7.76 27.52
N GLU A 357 24.60 7.73 28.58
CA GLU A 357 25.94 7.15 28.58
C GLU A 357 25.96 5.69 29.05
N HIS A 358 24.86 5.19 29.65
CA HIS A 358 24.77 3.81 30.09
C HIS A 358 24.62 2.87 28.88
N THR A 359 25.60 1.99 28.73
CA THR A 359 25.52 0.86 27.80
C THR A 359 24.67 -0.21 28.47
N ALA A 360 23.38 -0.21 28.14
CA ALA A 360 22.46 -1.23 28.63
C ALA A 360 23.01 -2.63 28.33
N SER A 361 23.02 -3.49 29.34
CA SER A 361 23.49 -4.86 29.15
C SER A 361 22.59 -5.61 28.17
N LEU A 362 23.11 -6.63 27.48
CA LEU A 362 22.29 -7.44 26.57
C LEU A 362 21.08 -8.08 27.29
N GLN A 363 21.20 -8.32 28.60
CA GLN A 363 20.11 -8.80 29.45
C GLN A 363 19.00 -7.76 29.62
N GLU A 364 19.35 -6.49 29.82
CA GLU A 364 18.38 -5.39 29.88
C GLU A 364 17.67 -5.19 28.55
N ILE A 365 18.40 -5.26 27.42
CA ILE A 365 17.79 -5.18 26.09
C ILE A 365 16.82 -6.34 25.88
N SER A 366 17.19 -7.56 26.29
CA SER A 366 16.29 -8.72 26.23
C SER A 366 15.04 -8.51 27.08
N GLN A 367 15.16 -7.91 28.26
CA GLN A 367 14.03 -7.63 29.13
C GLN A 367 13.10 -6.57 28.52
N MET A 368 13.67 -5.48 27.98
CA MET A 368 12.92 -4.44 27.28
C MET A 368 12.18 -4.99 26.05
N LEU A 369 12.79 -5.92 25.29
CA LEU A 369 12.15 -6.60 24.17
C LEU A 369 10.96 -7.46 24.62
N LEU A 370 11.08 -8.19 25.73
CA LEU A 370 9.99 -8.99 26.30
C LEU A 370 8.84 -8.10 26.78
N ASP A 371 9.14 -6.94 27.36
CA ASP A 371 8.12 -6.00 27.82
C ASP A 371 7.43 -5.30 26.64
N LEU A 372 8.18 -5.00 25.56
CA LEU A 372 7.61 -4.52 24.30
C LEU A 372 6.71 -5.58 23.63
N GLU A 373 7.10 -6.86 23.66
CA GLU A 373 6.26 -7.96 23.15
C GLU A 373 4.93 -8.07 23.90
N LYS A 374 4.94 -7.94 25.23
CA LYS A 374 3.72 -7.96 26.06
C LYS A 374 2.77 -6.81 25.68
N GLU A 375 3.29 -5.59 25.59
CA GLU A 375 2.51 -4.40 25.20
C GLU A 375 1.93 -4.55 23.78
N GLN A 376 2.72 -5.08 22.84
CA GLN A 376 2.24 -5.38 21.49
C GLN A 376 1.13 -6.43 21.50
N PHE A 377 1.27 -7.49 22.28
CA PHE A 377 0.27 -8.55 22.41
C PHE A 377 -1.04 -8.01 22.99
N GLU A 378 -0.98 -7.19 24.04
CA GLU A 378 -2.14 -6.51 24.61
C GLU A 378 -2.81 -5.60 23.58
N ARG A 379 -2.03 -4.85 22.78
CA ARG A 379 -2.54 -4.04 21.67
C ARG A 379 -3.23 -4.90 20.61
N PHE A 380 -2.65 -6.04 20.22
CA PHE A 380 -3.26 -6.94 19.24
C PHE A 380 -4.60 -7.51 19.73
N GLN A 381 -4.72 -7.81 21.02
CA GLN A 381 -5.98 -8.25 21.61
C GLN A 381 -7.03 -7.14 21.69
N THR A 382 -6.60 -5.93 22.06
CA THR A 382 -7.50 -4.79 22.30
C THR A 382 -7.78 -3.94 21.05
N LYS A 383 -7.01 -4.13 19.97
CA LYS A 383 -7.01 -3.32 18.74
C LYS A 383 -6.84 -1.82 19.00
N SER A 384 -6.06 -1.48 20.03
CA SER A 384 -5.76 -0.11 20.41
C SER A 384 -4.66 0.52 19.53
N PRO A 385 -4.57 1.86 19.47
CA PRO A 385 -3.41 2.53 18.87
C PRO A 385 -2.14 2.27 19.70
N ILE A 386 -0.97 2.54 19.10
CA ILE A 386 0.34 2.39 19.75
C ILE A 386 0.39 3.22 21.03
N SER A 387 0.77 2.61 22.15
CA SER A 387 0.87 3.31 23.44
C SER A 387 2.15 4.15 23.49
N LYS A 388 2.12 5.27 24.24
CA LYS A 388 3.33 6.10 24.44
C LYS A 388 4.48 5.30 25.06
N ARG A 389 4.15 4.37 25.96
CA ARG A 389 5.11 3.46 26.60
C ARG A 389 5.75 2.50 25.60
N GLU A 390 4.98 1.91 24.71
CA GLU A 390 5.50 1.04 23.65
C GLU A 390 6.48 1.80 22.74
N LEU A 391 6.11 3.03 22.33
CA LEU A 391 6.98 3.89 21.53
C LEU A 391 8.27 4.25 22.28
N LYS A 392 8.19 4.57 23.57
CA LYS A 392 9.36 4.84 24.42
C LYS A 392 10.30 3.63 24.49
N LEU A 393 9.77 2.43 24.76
CA LEU A 393 10.55 1.19 24.80
C LEU A 393 11.23 0.91 23.45
N ALA A 394 10.52 1.11 22.33
CA ALA A 394 11.08 0.90 20.99
C ALA A 394 12.27 1.84 20.70
N ILE A 395 12.15 3.13 21.07
CA ILE A 395 13.23 4.12 20.92
C ILE A 395 14.43 3.77 21.82
N GLN A 396 14.18 3.40 23.08
CA GLN A 396 15.24 2.99 24.01
C GLN A 396 16.01 1.77 23.50
N ILE A 397 15.31 0.74 23.02
CA ILE A 397 15.92 -0.45 22.42
C ILE A 397 16.75 -0.06 21.19
N LYS A 398 16.21 0.79 20.30
CA LYS A 398 16.93 1.29 19.12
C LYS A 398 18.23 1.99 19.52
N HIS A 399 18.19 2.91 20.47
CA HIS A 399 19.37 3.64 20.96
C HIS A 399 20.41 2.73 21.59
N SER A 400 20.00 1.79 22.45
CA SER A 400 20.92 0.83 23.08
C SER A 400 21.57 -0.07 22.02
N LEU A 401 20.83 -0.52 21.00
CA LEU A 401 21.39 -1.31 19.90
C LEU A 401 22.34 -0.50 19.01
N LEU A 402 22.02 0.76 18.70
CA LEU A 402 22.90 1.64 17.90
C LEU A 402 24.26 1.83 18.58
N LYS A 403 24.27 2.08 19.89
CA LYS A 403 25.53 2.18 20.66
C LYS A 403 26.32 0.88 20.65
N MET A 404 25.65 -0.27 20.74
CA MET A 404 26.33 -1.57 20.61
C MET A 404 26.93 -1.74 19.22
N ILE A 405 26.23 -1.31 18.16
CA ILE A 405 26.72 -1.38 16.78
C ILE A 405 27.99 -0.54 16.60
N ASP A 406 28.07 0.65 17.21
CA ASP A 406 29.27 1.50 17.15
C ASP A 406 30.52 0.81 17.72
N THR A 407 30.34 -0.17 18.61
CA THR A 407 31.44 -0.95 19.20
C THR A 407 31.81 -2.22 18.42
N VAL A 408 31.00 -2.64 17.44
CA VAL A 408 31.19 -3.88 16.66
C VAL A 408 31.81 -3.56 15.30
N PRO A 409 32.86 -4.27 14.85
CA PRO A 409 33.43 -4.06 13.53
C PRO A 409 32.42 -4.41 12.41
N PRO A 410 32.38 -3.63 11.31
CA PRO A 410 31.35 -3.73 10.28
C PRO A 410 31.28 -5.08 9.55
N GLY A 411 32.33 -5.91 9.65
CA GLY A 411 32.38 -7.24 9.04
C GLY A 411 31.59 -8.33 9.77
N GLU A 412 31.10 -8.08 10.99
CA GLU A 412 30.33 -9.06 11.78
C GLU A 412 28.81 -8.83 11.73
N LEU A 413 28.37 -7.68 11.20
CA LEU A 413 26.96 -7.35 10.98
C LEU A 413 26.47 -8.12 9.75
N ARG A 414 25.68 -9.18 9.96
CA ARG A 414 25.24 -10.13 8.91
C ARG A 414 24.55 -9.47 7.71
N ASP A 415 24.80 -10.05 6.53
CA ASP A 415 24.29 -9.72 5.18
C ASP A 415 22.79 -10.01 4.94
N GLY A 416 21.91 -9.65 5.88
CA GLY A 416 20.46 -9.85 5.75
C GLY A 416 19.68 -8.67 5.18
N ILE A 417 20.34 -7.57 4.85
CA ILE A 417 19.67 -6.34 4.41
C ILE A 417 19.12 -6.56 3.00
N SER A 418 17.82 -6.33 2.83
CA SER A 418 17.20 -6.31 1.50
C SER A 418 17.88 -5.25 0.64
N THR A 419 18.38 -5.66 -0.53
CA THR A 419 18.89 -4.72 -1.56
C THR A 419 17.77 -3.95 -2.24
N LEU A 420 16.51 -4.35 -2.02
CA LEU A 420 15.33 -3.72 -2.58
C LEU A 420 14.73 -2.74 -1.56
N ILE A 421 14.78 -1.46 -1.91
CA ILE A 421 14.17 -0.37 -1.16
C ILE A 421 12.91 0.06 -1.94
N PRO A 422 11.73 0.14 -1.29
CA PRO A 422 10.53 0.62 -1.96
C PRO A 422 10.70 2.10 -2.32
N ILE A 423 10.49 2.43 -3.59
CA ILE A 423 10.52 3.80 -4.10
C ILE A 423 9.15 4.16 -4.68
N VAL A 424 8.72 5.40 -4.48
CA VAL A 424 7.52 5.92 -5.12
C VAL A 424 7.81 6.08 -6.62
N GLN A 425 6.95 5.49 -7.45
CA GLN A 425 7.04 5.58 -8.91
C GLN A 425 6.04 6.60 -9.45
N THR A 426 6.37 7.22 -10.58
CA THR A 426 5.45 8.13 -11.26
C THR A 426 4.33 7.36 -11.95
N SER A 427 3.08 7.75 -11.68
CA SER A 427 1.91 7.29 -12.42
C SER A 427 1.54 8.30 -13.51
N VAL A 428 1.23 7.81 -14.71
CA VAL A 428 0.79 8.66 -15.83
C VAL A 428 -0.54 8.13 -16.34
N ASN A 429 -1.51 9.03 -16.53
CA ASN A 429 -2.81 8.67 -17.09
C ASN A 429 -2.70 8.27 -18.55
N GLY A 430 -3.58 7.35 -18.98
CA GLY A 430 -3.70 6.99 -20.40
C GLY A 430 -4.12 8.19 -21.25
N THR A 431 -3.53 8.32 -22.43
CA THR A 431 -3.80 9.42 -23.39
C THR A 431 -5.02 9.15 -24.28
N VAL A 432 -5.51 7.90 -24.31
CA VAL A 432 -6.69 7.53 -25.10
C VAL A 432 -7.95 8.02 -24.38
N PRO A 433 -8.76 8.89 -25.00
CA PRO A 433 -9.97 9.40 -24.37
C PRO A 433 -10.98 8.27 -24.17
N ILE A 434 -11.64 8.28 -23.01
CA ILE A 434 -12.71 7.32 -22.70
C ILE A 434 -13.90 7.63 -23.61
N ALA A 435 -14.31 6.67 -24.44
CA ALA A 435 -15.54 6.77 -25.21
C ALA A 435 -16.73 6.78 -24.25
N LYS A 436 -17.44 7.92 -24.16
CA LYS A 436 -18.71 7.95 -23.43
C LYS A 436 -19.70 7.08 -24.20
N PRO A 437 -20.27 6.02 -23.61
CA PRO A 437 -21.27 5.23 -24.30
C PRO A 437 -22.41 6.17 -24.68
N ALA A 438 -22.82 6.13 -25.95
CA ALA A 438 -24.03 6.82 -26.38
C ALA A 438 -25.18 6.20 -25.59
N TYR A 439 -25.68 6.92 -24.59
CA TYR A 439 -26.95 6.57 -23.95
C TYR A 439 -28.01 6.66 -25.04
N THR A 440 -28.27 5.56 -25.74
CA THR A 440 -29.51 5.39 -26.48
C THR A 440 -30.59 5.41 -25.41
N GLN A 441 -31.18 6.57 -25.16
CA GLN A 441 -32.45 6.67 -24.49
C GLN A 441 -33.42 5.83 -25.34
N ARG A 442 -33.55 4.54 -25.02
CA ARG A 442 -34.68 3.76 -25.52
C ARG A 442 -35.90 4.48 -24.96
N PRO A 443 -36.78 5.06 -25.81
CA PRO A 443 -37.98 5.67 -25.29
C PRO A 443 -38.72 4.59 -24.52
N ILE A 444 -38.93 4.84 -23.23
CA ILE A 444 -39.72 4.00 -22.34
C ILE A 444 -41.06 3.78 -23.05
N GLY A 445 -41.29 2.55 -23.47
CA GLY A 445 -42.51 2.16 -24.16
C GLY A 445 -43.70 2.57 -23.32
N ARG A 446 -44.58 3.42 -23.87
CA ARG A 446 -45.87 3.72 -23.26
C ARG A 446 -46.58 2.39 -22.98
N PRO A 447 -47.11 2.16 -21.77
CA PRO A 447 -47.92 0.97 -21.52
C PRO A 447 -49.15 1.03 -22.43
N ARG A 448 -49.35 -0.02 -23.23
CA ARG A 448 -50.59 -0.22 -24.00
C ARG A 448 -51.75 -0.31 -23.01
N ARG A 449 -52.60 0.71 -22.98
CA ARG A 449 -53.93 0.61 -22.35
C ARG A 449 -54.79 -0.36 -23.16
N LYS A 450 -55.39 -1.32 -22.47
CA LYS A 450 -56.60 -2.01 -22.94
C LYS A 450 -57.78 -1.06 -22.86
#